data_AF-B0NBE6-F1
#
_entry.id   AF-B0NBE6-F1
#
_cell.length_a   1.000
_cell.length_b   1.000
_cell.length_c   1.000
_cell.angle_alpha   90.00
_cell.angle_beta   90.00
_cell.angle_gamma   90.00
#
_symmetry.space_group_name_H-M   'P 1'
#
loop_
_entity.id
_entity.type
_entity.pdbx_description
1 polymer ?
#
loop_
_entity_poly.entity_id
_entity_poly.type
_entity_poly.pdbx_seq_one_letter_code
_entity_poly.pdbx_strand_id
1 'polypeptide(L)'
;MANNIEKMIATTFMEMAEGLETGSFGKKPKIALTGMGSEHGEANAMEAAVAAAKEGIDVYYIGTLEAEGVTTVKVANDEEGHKKMEELLKNKEVDGAVTMHFPFPIGVSTVGRAITPAKGKEMYVATTTGTSSADRIEGMIKNAIYGIIAAKACGNANPTVGILNVDGARQTEIALKQLKENGYDITFAESARADGGCVMRGNDVLQGSPDIMVCDSLSGNILIKMLSSYTTGGSFEASGYGYGPGIGEGYDQLVMIVSRASGAPLIAGAIRYAAQLVRGKIFEVAKKEFEAANNAGLKDILAARKAADKPAAAQEEITAPPKEVVTSQIAGIEIMDLEDGVKALWKIGIYAESGMGCTGPIILVSDANLAKAEEELKKAGYIN
;
A
#
# COMPACT_ATOMS: atom_id res chain seq x y z
N MET A 1 -42.84 -0.76 18.25
CA MET A 1 -41.58 -0.96 19.01
C MET A 1 -41.35 -2.43 19.35
N ALA A 2 -42.34 -3.18 19.87
CA ALA A 2 -42.21 -4.62 20.16
C ALA A 2 -41.73 -5.50 18.98
N ASN A 3 -42.31 -5.34 17.78
CA ASN A 3 -41.87 -6.08 16.57
C ASN A 3 -40.41 -5.87 16.16
N ASN A 4 -39.81 -4.71 16.47
CA ASN A 4 -38.39 -4.47 16.16
C ASN A 4 -37.46 -5.12 17.19
N ILE A 5 -37.91 -5.21 18.45
CA ILE A 5 -37.18 -5.88 19.52
C ILE A 5 -37.20 -7.40 19.28
N GLU A 6 -38.35 -7.96 18.91
CA GLU A 6 -38.47 -9.39 18.55
C GLU A 6 -37.60 -9.77 17.35
N LYS A 7 -37.59 -8.95 16.29
CA LYS A 7 -36.70 -9.16 15.14
C LYS A 7 -35.23 -9.08 15.55
N MET A 8 -34.84 -8.10 16.35
CA MET A 8 -33.47 -7.94 16.81
C MET A 8 -33.01 -9.14 17.64
N ILE A 9 -33.85 -9.59 18.58
CA ILE A 9 -33.60 -10.79 19.39
C ILE A 9 -33.47 -12.03 18.50
N ALA A 10 -34.40 -12.24 17.56
CA ALA A 10 -34.35 -13.36 16.63
C ALA A 10 -33.07 -13.35 15.77
N THR A 11 -32.68 -12.18 15.25
CA THR A 11 -31.43 -12.02 14.50
C THR A 11 -30.21 -12.36 15.36
N THR A 12 -30.15 -11.88 16.60
CA THR A 12 -29.03 -12.18 17.51
C THR A 12 -28.95 -13.68 17.86
N PHE A 13 -30.08 -14.35 18.10
CA PHE A 13 -30.08 -15.79 18.36
C PHE A 13 -29.65 -16.60 17.13
N MET A 14 -30.05 -16.19 15.92
CA MET A 14 -29.59 -16.82 14.68
C MET A 14 -28.09 -16.60 14.45
N GLU A 15 -27.59 -15.38 14.70
CA GLU A 15 -26.14 -15.06 14.64
C GLU A 15 -25.34 -15.91 15.65
N MET A 16 -25.89 -16.16 16.84
CA MET A 16 -25.26 -17.04 17.84
C MET A 16 -25.29 -18.52 17.43
N ALA A 17 -26.41 -19.01 16.89
CA ALA A 17 -26.53 -20.40 16.43
C ALA A 17 -25.58 -20.67 15.25
N GLU A 18 -25.53 -19.75 14.29
CA GLU A 18 -24.61 -19.81 13.17
C GLU A 18 -23.14 -19.70 13.61
N GLY A 19 -22.86 -18.86 14.61
CA GLY A 19 -21.53 -18.77 15.23
C GLY A 19 -21.11 -20.03 15.98
N LEU A 20 -22.04 -20.76 16.59
CA LEU A 20 -21.78 -22.06 17.21
C LEU A 20 -21.54 -23.17 16.18
N GLU A 21 -22.23 -23.11 15.03
CA GLU A 21 -22.11 -24.11 13.95
C GLU A 21 -20.84 -23.89 13.11
N THR A 22 -20.49 -22.63 12.84
CA THR A 22 -19.39 -22.26 11.93
C THR A 22 -18.11 -21.83 12.65
N GLY A 23 -18.17 -21.57 13.96
CA GLY A 23 -17.07 -21.00 14.74
C GLY A 23 -16.84 -19.49 14.51
N SER A 24 -17.70 -18.83 13.72
CA SER A 24 -17.57 -17.41 13.35
C SER A 24 -18.70 -16.59 13.96
N PHE A 25 -18.40 -15.78 14.98
CA PHE A 25 -19.39 -14.95 15.67
C PHE A 25 -19.51 -13.56 15.03
N GLY A 26 -20.75 -13.12 14.78
CA GLY A 26 -21.08 -11.79 14.27
C GLY A 26 -21.67 -11.79 12.86
N LYS A 27 -22.07 -10.61 12.36
CA LYS A 27 -22.66 -10.48 11.02
C LYS A 27 -21.69 -10.96 9.94
N LYS A 28 -22.19 -11.78 9.03
CA LYS A 28 -21.48 -12.17 7.80
C LYS A 28 -21.22 -10.94 6.94
N PRO A 29 -19.95 -10.61 6.62
CA PRO A 29 -19.64 -9.55 5.69
C PRO A 29 -20.27 -9.84 4.33
N LYS A 30 -20.96 -8.85 3.78
CA LYS A 30 -21.59 -8.92 2.45
C LYS A 30 -20.66 -8.36 1.41
N ILE A 31 -20.12 -9.21 0.54
CA ILE A 31 -19.12 -8.80 -0.44
C ILE A 31 -19.65 -9.04 -1.85
N ALA A 32 -19.73 -7.97 -2.66
CA ALA A 32 -20.05 -8.09 -4.07
C ALA A 32 -18.83 -8.56 -4.88
N LEU A 33 -19.05 -9.36 -5.91
CA LEU A 33 -18.04 -9.74 -6.90
C LEU A 33 -18.58 -9.51 -8.31
N THR A 34 -17.91 -8.69 -9.11
CA THR A 34 -18.21 -8.59 -10.55
C THR A 34 -17.61 -9.79 -11.28
N GLY A 35 -18.45 -10.61 -11.92
CA GLY A 35 -18.02 -11.85 -12.57
C GLY A 35 -17.49 -11.68 -14.01
N MET A 36 -17.99 -10.67 -14.71
CA MET A 36 -17.65 -10.38 -16.11
C MET A 36 -16.31 -9.63 -16.23
N GLY A 37 -15.70 -9.64 -17.41
CA GLY A 37 -14.42 -8.95 -17.69
C GLY A 37 -13.14 -9.77 -17.44
N SER A 38 -13.28 -10.96 -16.83
CA SER A 38 -12.16 -11.89 -16.57
C SER A 38 -11.59 -12.47 -17.86
N GLU A 39 -10.25 -12.56 -17.96
CA GLU A 39 -9.58 -13.30 -19.04
C GLU A 39 -9.78 -14.83 -18.90
N HIS A 40 -10.15 -15.29 -17.71
CA HIS A 40 -10.43 -16.71 -17.39
C HIS A 40 -11.93 -17.04 -17.39
N GLY A 41 -12.78 -16.08 -17.80
CA GLY A 41 -14.23 -16.22 -17.86
C GLY A 41 -14.95 -16.17 -16.52
N GLU A 42 -16.28 -16.13 -16.57
CA GLU A 42 -17.15 -16.03 -15.39
C GLU A 42 -17.06 -17.24 -14.46
N ALA A 43 -16.80 -18.44 -14.99
CA ALA A 43 -16.69 -19.66 -14.20
C ALA A 43 -15.57 -19.58 -13.14
N ASN A 44 -14.44 -18.96 -13.50
CA ASN A 44 -13.32 -18.71 -12.57
C ASN A 44 -13.73 -17.76 -11.43
N ALA A 45 -14.49 -16.70 -11.73
CA ALA A 45 -15.00 -15.79 -10.70
C ALA A 45 -16.07 -16.46 -9.83
N MET A 46 -16.95 -17.29 -10.40
CA MET A 46 -17.96 -18.03 -9.64
C MET A 46 -17.32 -19.08 -8.72
N GLU A 47 -16.27 -19.78 -9.16
CA GLU A 47 -15.51 -20.69 -8.31
C GLU A 47 -14.96 -19.98 -7.07
N ALA A 48 -14.42 -18.77 -7.24
CA ALA A 48 -13.95 -17.93 -6.14
C ALA A 48 -15.09 -17.53 -5.19
N ALA A 49 -16.25 -17.14 -5.74
CA ALA A 49 -17.43 -16.78 -4.96
C ALA A 49 -17.91 -17.95 -4.09
N VAL A 50 -18.00 -19.16 -4.66
CA VAL A 50 -18.40 -20.38 -3.95
C VAL A 50 -17.36 -20.75 -2.88
N ALA A 51 -16.07 -20.62 -3.18
CA ALA A 51 -15.00 -20.88 -2.21
C ALA A 51 -15.10 -19.93 -1.01
N ALA A 52 -15.27 -18.63 -1.24
CA ALA A 52 -15.43 -17.63 -0.18
C ALA A 52 -16.74 -17.81 0.61
N ALA A 53 -17.84 -18.20 -0.05
CA ALA A 53 -19.11 -18.48 0.61
C ALA A 53 -19.02 -19.62 1.64
N LYS A 54 -18.24 -20.66 1.32
CA LYS A 54 -17.95 -21.78 2.25
C LYS A 54 -17.18 -21.35 3.50
N GLU A 55 -16.49 -20.21 3.45
CA GLU A 55 -15.79 -19.60 4.60
C GLU A 55 -16.70 -18.67 5.43
N GLY A 56 -18.01 -18.69 5.18
CA GLY A 56 -18.99 -17.90 5.93
C GLY A 56 -19.04 -16.42 5.53
N ILE A 57 -18.69 -16.09 4.29
CA ILE A 57 -18.83 -14.76 3.70
C ILE A 57 -20.11 -14.74 2.86
N ASP A 58 -20.94 -13.71 2.98
CA ASP A 58 -22.15 -13.57 2.15
C ASP A 58 -21.77 -12.93 0.82
N VAL A 59 -21.65 -13.73 -0.24
CA VAL A 59 -21.14 -13.26 -1.55
C VAL A 59 -22.30 -12.90 -2.48
N TYR A 60 -22.27 -11.66 -2.99
CA TYR A 60 -23.20 -11.15 -4.00
C TYR A 60 -22.51 -11.18 -5.36
N TYR A 61 -22.76 -12.24 -6.14
CA TYR A 61 -22.17 -12.39 -7.46
C TYR A 61 -22.96 -11.59 -8.50
N ILE A 62 -22.30 -10.66 -9.18
CA ILE A 62 -22.88 -9.83 -10.23
C ILE A 62 -22.43 -10.39 -11.58
N GLY A 63 -23.31 -11.11 -12.26
CA GLY A 63 -22.99 -11.81 -13.50
C GLY A 63 -24.16 -12.63 -14.05
N THR A 64 -23.87 -13.60 -14.91
CA THR A 64 -24.90 -14.47 -15.53
C THR A 64 -25.05 -15.82 -14.82
N LEU A 65 -24.01 -16.26 -14.11
CA LEU A 65 -23.96 -17.56 -13.45
C LEU A 65 -24.66 -17.58 -12.09
N GLU A 66 -25.17 -18.76 -11.71
CA GLU A 66 -25.75 -19.04 -10.40
C GLU A 66 -25.03 -20.24 -9.76
N ALA A 67 -24.87 -20.21 -8.44
CA ALA A 67 -24.34 -21.31 -7.66
C ALA A 67 -24.99 -21.37 -6.27
N GLU A 68 -25.02 -22.56 -5.69
CA GLU A 68 -25.52 -22.75 -4.33
C GLU A 68 -24.66 -22.00 -3.30
N GLY A 69 -25.30 -21.30 -2.36
CA GLY A 69 -24.63 -20.52 -1.32
C GLY A 69 -24.14 -19.13 -1.75
N VAL A 70 -24.37 -18.73 -3.01
CA VAL A 70 -24.01 -17.41 -3.55
C VAL A 70 -25.28 -16.68 -3.99
N THR A 71 -25.41 -15.40 -3.60
CA THR A 71 -26.53 -14.56 -4.03
C THR A 71 -26.21 -13.96 -5.41
N THR A 72 -26.91 -14.38 -6.46
CA THR A 72 -26.67 -13.83 -7.81
C THR A 72 -27.53 -12.60 -8.09
N VAL A 73 -26.89 -11.53 -8.57
CA VAL A 73 -27.51 -10.35 -9.17
C VAL A 73 -27.27 -10.40 -10.68
N LYS A 74 -28.32 -10.73 -11.44
CA LYS A 74 -28.22 -10.91 -12.89
C LYS A 74 -28.02 -9.58 -13.61
N VAL A 75 -27.03 -9.54 -14.51
CA VAL A 75 -26.74 -8.41 -15.41
C VAL A 75 -26.42 -8.93 -16.81
N ALA A 76 -26.65 -8.12 -17.85
CA ALA A 76 -26.46 -8.56 -19.23
C ALA A 76 -25.03 -8.39 -19.74
N ASN A 77 -24.25 -7.48 -19.15
CA ASN A 77 -22.91 -7.12 -19.59
C ASN A 77 -22.08 -6.47 -18.46
N ASP A 78 -20.78 -6.28 -18.73
CA ASP A 78 -19.81 -5.72 -17.80
C ASP A 78 -20.21 -4.32 -17.29
N GLU A 79 -20.65 -3.42 -18.19
CA GLU A 79 -21.03 -2.05 -17.83
C GLU A 79 -22.22 -2.02 -16.86
N GLU A 80 -23.24 -2.84 -17.10
CA GLU A 80 -24.36 -3.03 -16.17
C GLU A 80 -23.89 -3.61 -14.83
N GLY A 81 -22.95 -4.55 -14.87
CA GLY A 81 -22.32 -5.12 -13.68
C GLY A 81 -21.67 -4.06 -12.79
N HIS A 82 -20.89 -3.16 -13.38
CA HIS A 82 -20.24 -2.06 -12.66
C HIS A 82 -21.25 -1.08 -12.06
N LYS A 83 -22.27 -0.66 -12.83
CA LYS A 83 -23.34 0.21 -12.33
C LYS A 83 -24.08 -0.43 -11.16
N LYS A 84 -24.36 -1.73 -11.26
CA LYS A 84 -25.08 -2.47 -10.20
C LYS A 84 -24.22 -2.62 -8.94
N MET A 85 -22.92 -2.86 -9.10
CA MET A 85 -21.98 -2.88 -7.97
C MET A 85 -21.98 -1.54 -7.22
N GLU A 86 -21.89 -0.42 -7.94
CA GLU A 86 -21.93 0.92 -7.35
C GLU A 86 -23.25 1.20 -6.63
N GLU A 87 -24.38 0.80 -7.22
CA GLU A 87 -25.71 0.91 -6.61
C GLU A 87 -25.78 0.16 -5.27
N LEU A 88 -25.33 -1.10 -5.24
CA LEU A 88 -25.34 -1.93 -4.04
C LEU A 88 -24.46 -1.35 -2.92
N LEU A 89 -23.28 -0.82 -3.28
CA LEU A 89 -22.39 -0.12 -2.33
C LEU A 89 -23.05 1.15 -1.78
N LYS A 90 -23.60 1.98 -2.66
CA LYS A 90 -24.25 3.25 -2.29
C LYS A 90 -25.46 3.04 -1.38
N ASN A 91 -26.25 2.00 -1.66
CA ASN A 91 -27.41 1.63 -0.86
C ASN A 91 -27.05 0.89 0.44
N LYS A 92 -25.77 0.54 0.64
CA LYS A 92 -25.29 -0.28 1.76
C LYS A 92 -25.97 -1.66 1.82
N GLU A 93 -26.30 -2.20 0.65
CA GLU A 93 -26.79 -3.58 0.51
C GLU A 93 -25.65 -4.59 0.66
N VAL A 94 -24.44 -4.16 0.29
CA VAL A 94 -23.17 -4.87 0.50
C VAL A 94 -22.19 -3.97 1.27
N ASP A 95 -21.28 -4.59 2.01
CA ASP A 95 -20.28 -3.92 2.85
C ASP A 95 -18.99 -3.60 2.07
N GLY A 96 -18.76 -4.28 0.94
CA GLY A 96 -17.63 -4.05 0.05
C GLY A 96 -17.80 -4.77 -1.29
N ALA A 97 -16.90 -4.50 -2.24
CA ALA A 97 -16.93 -5.12 -3.56
C ALA A 97 -15.53 -5.53 -4.02
N VAL A 98 -15.44 -6.59 -4.81
CA VAL A 98 -14.25 -7.03 -5.52
C VAL A 98 -14.52 -6.88 -7.02
N THR A 99 -13.63 -6.18 -7.71
CA THR A 99 -13.78 -5.92 -9.14
C THR A 99 -12.43 -5.79 -9.85
N MET A 100 -12.43 -5.89 -11.17
CA MET A 100 -11.21 -5.85 -11.97
C MET A 100 -10.76 -4.43 -12.30
N HIS A 101 -11.70 -3.48 -12.28
CA HIS A 101 -11.39 -2.08 -12.52
C HIS A 101 -12.35 -1.18 -11.76
N PHE A 102 -11.83 -0.09 -11.21
CA PHE A 102 -12.63 0.95 -10.58
C PHE A 102 -11.89 2.29 -10.63
N PRO A 103 -12.54 3.39 -11.05
CA PRO A 103 -11.90 4.69 -11.10
C PRO A 103 -11.86 5.33 -9.71
N PHE A 104 -10.72 5.22 -9.02
CA PHE A 104 -10.52 5.91 -7.75
C PHE A 104 -10.23 7.41 -7.96
N PRO A 105 -10.76 8.30 -7.09
CA PRO A 105 -10.39 9.71 -7.11
C PRO A 105 -8.93 9.91 -6.65
N ILE A 106 -8.34 11.04 -7.02
CA ILE A 106 -7.02 11.44 -6.51
C ILE A 106 -7.08 11.56 -4.98
N GLY A 107 -6.06 11.05 -4.31
CA GLY A 107 -6.02 10.88 -2.86
C GLY A 107 -6.35 9.45 -2.43
N VAL A 108 -6.91 8.62 -3.31
CA VAL A 108 -7.22 7.21 -3.03
C VAL A 108 -6.29 6.30 -3.84
N SER A 109 -5.71 5.33 -3.15
CA SER A 109 -4.88 4.29 -3.77
C SER A 109 -5.05 2.96 -3.06
N THR A 110 -4.64 1.86 -3.72
CA THR A 110 -4.95 0.52 -3.24
C THR A 110 -3.81 -0.14 -2.47
N VAL A 111 -4.11 -0.88 -1.41
CA VAL A 111 -3.10 -1.59 -0.59
C VAL A 111 -3.18 -3.09 -0.79
N GLY A 112 -2.41 -3.61 -1.73
CA GLY A 112 -2.41 -5.03 -2.06
C GLY A 112 -1.86 -5.89 -0.94
N ARG A 113 -2.17 -7.18 -0.95
CA ARG A 113 -1.62 -8.14 0.01
C ARG A 113 -1.18 -9.40 -0.73
N ALA A 114 0.12 -9.64 -0.68
CA ALA A 114 0.79 -10.73 -1.37
C ALA A 114 1.24 -11.81 -0.39
N ILE A 115 1.51 -13.01 -0.90
CA ILE A 115 2.24 -14.05 -0.19
C ILE A 115 3.67 -14.05 -0.72
N THR A 116 4.63 -13.86 0.17
CA THR A 116 6.05 -13.77 -0.18
C THR A 116 6.63 -15.16 -0.46
N PRO A 117 7.42 -15.32 -1.55
CA PRO A 117 7.84 -16.63 -2.01
C PRO A 117 8.88 -17.32 -1.11
N ALA A 118 9.70 -16.56 -0.37
CA ALA A 118 10.77 -17.18 0.41
C ALA A 118 10.30 -17.81 1.72
N LYS A 119 9.29 -17.23 2.38
CA LYS A 119 8.82 -17.66 3.72
C LYS A 119 7.31 -17.90 3.81
N GLY A 120 6.56 -17.70 2.72
CA GLY A 120 5.10 -17.82 2.73
C GLY A 120 4.42 -16.77 3.62
N LYS A 121 5.13 -15.70 3.99
CA LYS A 121 4.57 -14.63 4.83
C LYS A 121 3.67 -13.74 4.00
N GLU A 122 2.60 -13.26 4.60
CA GLU A 122 1.78 -12.23 4.00
C GLU A 122 2.42 -10.86 4.17
N MET A 123 2.42 -10.06 3.11
CA MET A 123 2.99 -8.72 3.11
C MET A 123 2.06 -7.77 2.35
N TYR A 124 1.80 -6.60 2.93
CA TYR A 124 1.07 -5.52 2.30
C TYR A 124 1.98 -4.74 1.35
N VAL A 125 1.50 -4.46 0.14
CA VAL A 125 2.18 -3.61 -0.84
C VAL A 125 1.42 -2.28 -0.91
N ALA A 126 2.06 -1.24 -0.39
CA ALA A 126 1.46 0.09 -0.23
C ALA A 126 2.20 1.10 -1.14
N THR A 127 1.78 1.38 -2.37
CA THR A 127 0.48 1.08 -2.99
C THR A 127 0.63 0.31 -4.30
N THR A 128 -0.45 -0.26 -4.83
CA THR A 128 -0.44 -1.10 -6.05
C THR A 128 -1.15 -0.49 -7.25
N THR A 129 -2.15 0.37 -7.03
CA THR A 129 -2.92 1.09 -8.07
C THR A 129 -3.49 2.38 -7.48
N GLY A 130 -4.01 3.28 -8.32
CA GLY A 130 -4.53 4.57 -7.88
C GLY A 130 -3.45 5.63 -7.67
N THR A 131 -3.83 6.77 -7.10
CA THR A 131 -2.96 7.96 -7.02
C THR A 131 -3.21 8.73 -5.73
N SER A 132 -2.36 8.53 -4.72
CA SER A 132 -2.46 9.19 -3.41
C SER A 132 -2.08 10.68 -3.43
N SER A 133 -1.19 11.06 -4.34
CA SER A 133 -0.84 12.45 -4.67
C SER A 133 -0.27 12.51 -6.09
N ALA A 134 -0.32 13.70 -6.70
CA ALA A 134 0.42 14.00 -7.93
C ALA A 134 1.94 14.07 -7.69
N ASP A 135 2.35 14.32 -6.44
CA ASP A 135 3.75 14.25 -6.00
C ASP A 135 4.08 12.83 -5.52
N ARG A 136 5.18 12.26 -6.04
CA ARG A 136 5.54 10.85 -5.80
C ARG A 136 5.82 10.57 -4.31
N ILE A 137 6.58 11.45 -3.67
CA ILE A 137 7.06 11.22 -2.29
C ILE A 137 5.93 11.50 -1.29
N GLU A 138 5.14 12.55 -1.48
CA GLU A 138 3.87 12.75 -0.76
C GLU A 138 2.98 11.51 -0.91
N GLY A 139 2.91 10.98 -2.13
CA GLY A 139 2.22 9.72 -2.40
C GLY A 139 2.74 8.57 -1.56
N MET A 140 4.05 8.35 -1.51
CA MET A 140 4.69 7.30 -0.71
C MET A 140 4.48 7.50 0.80
N ILE A 141 4.56 8.74 1.31
CA ILE A 141 4.27 9.05 2.71
C ILE A 141 2.82 8.68 3.07
N LYS A 142 1.85 9.07 2.22
CA LYS A 142 0.44 8.68 2.38
C LYS A 142 0.26 7.18 2.29
N ASN A 143 0.93 6.51 1.36
CA ASN A 143 0.86 5.06 1.19
C ASN A 143 1.30 4.31 2.46
N ALA A 144 2.30 4.81 3.18
CA ALA A 144 2.70 4.22 4.47
C ALA A 144 1.52 4.19 5.47
N ILE A 145 0.79 5.30 5.58
CA ILE A 145 -0.40 5.40 6.43
C ILE A 145 -1.50 4.45 5.92
N TYR A 146 -1.70 4.37 4.60
CA TYR A 146 -2.71 3.49 4.02
C TYR A 146 -2.40 2.01 4.31
N GLY A 147 -1.12 1.64 4.22
CA GLY A 147 -0.63 0.31 4.61
C GLY A 147 -0.89 -0.01 6.07
N ILE A 148 -0.59 0.94 6.98
CA ILE A 148 -0.84 0.80 8.43
C ILE A 148 -2.34 0.61 8.69
N ILE A 149 -3.19 1.40 8.04
CA ILE A 149 -4.65 1.31 8.16
C ILE A 149 -5.15 -0.09 7.74
N ALA A 150 -4.70 -0.59 6.58
CA ALA A 150 -5.08 -1.91 6.09
C ALA A 150 -4.63 -3.03 7.04
N ALA A 151 -3.38 -2.99 7.50
CA ALA A 151 -2.83 -4.01 8.38
C ALA A 151 -3.51 -4.01 9.76
N LYS A 152 -3.76 -2.84 10.35
CA LYS A 152 -4.49 -2.68 11.62
C LYS A 152 -5.93 -3.17 11.53
N ALA A 153 -6.64 -2.84 10.45
CA ALA A 153 -7.99 -3.36 10.23
C ALA A 153 -8.00 -4.88 10.05
N CYS A 154 -6.93 -5.47 9.52
CA CYS A 154 -6.78 -6.93 9.45
C CYS A 154 -6.23 -7.59 10.73
N GLY A 155 -6.14 -6.85 11.84
CA GLY A 155 -5.80 -7.39 13.16
C GLY A 155 -4.31 -7.34 13.55
N ASN A 156 -3.44 -6.76 12.72
CA ASN A 156 -2.06 -6.47 13.13
C ASN A 156 -2.00 -5.09 13.79
N ALA A 157 -2.02 -5.06 15.13
CA ALA A 157 -2.07 -3.81 15.89
C ALA A 157 -0.83 -2.91 15.69
N ASN A 158 0.35 -3.52 15.52
CA ASN A 158 1.63 -2.82 15.43
C ASN A 158 2.41 -3.29 14.19
N PRO A 159 1.92 -2.98 12.97
CA PRO A 159 2.53 -3.47 11.75
C PRO A 159 3.88 -2.77 11.50
N THR A 160 4.84 -3.53 11.01
CA THR A 160 6.17 -3.02 10.67
C THR A 160 6.20 -2.44 9.26
N VAL A 161 6.84 -1.28 9.10
CA VAL A 161 6.90 -0.53 7.84
C VAL A 161 8.32 -0.56 7.27
N GLY A 162 8.44 -0.98 6.02
CA GLY A 162 9.64 -0.84 5.20
C GLY A 162 9.35 -0.02 3.94
N ILE A 163 10.35 0.65 3.40
CA ILE A 163 10.25 1.51 2.21
C ILE A 163 11.09 0.89 1.11
N LEU A 164 10.48 0.51 -0.01
CA LEU A 164 11.21 -0.01 -1.15
C LEU A 164 12.20 1.04 -1.65
N ASN A 165 13.44 0.63 -1.93
CA ASN A 165 14.51 1.48 -2.43
C ASN A 165 14.28 1.88 -3.91
N VAL A 166 13.28 2.72 -4.14
CA VAL A 166 12.96 3.42 -5.40
C VAL A 166 13.17 4.92 -5.21
N ASP A 167 13.17 5.71 -6.28
CA ASP A 167 13.38 7.15 -6.16
C ASP A 167 12.36 7.79 -5.23
N GLY A 168 12.85 8.59 -4.29
CA GLY A 168 12.01 9.19 -3.25
C GLY A 168 11.98 8.44 -1.93
N ALA A 169 12.65 7.28 -1.83
CA ALA A 169 12.61 6.43 -0.64
C ALA A 169 13.22 7.11 0.59
N ARG A 170 14.32 7.85 0.45
CA ARG A 170 15.00 8.54 1.55
C ARG A 170 14.24 9.77 2.01
N GLN A 171 13.69 10.57 1.10
CA GLN A 171 12.84 11.69 1.50
C GLN A 171 11.56 11.18 2.19
N THR A 172 11.02 10.04 1.73
CA THR A 172 9.93 9.35 2.42
C THR A 172 10.37 8.89 3.81
N GLU A 173 11.55 8.28 3.95
CA GLU A 173 12.13 7.85 5.23
C GLU A 173 12.26 9.03 6.21
N ILE A 174 12.84 10.16 5.77
CA ILE A 174 13.00 11.39 6.56
C ILE A 174 11.64 11.88 7.05
N ALA A 175 10.66 12.02 6.15
CA ALA A 175 9.33 12.51 6.50
C ALA A 175 8.59 11.58 7.48
N LEU A 176 8.70 10.26 7.30
CA LEU A 176 8.07 9.30 8.21
C LEU A 176 8.76 9.24 9.58
N LYS A 177 10.08 9.40 9.64
CA LYS A 177 10.81 9.54 10.91
C LYS A 177 10.42 10.82 11.65
N GLN A 178 10.32 11.94 10.94
CA GLN A 178 9.83 13.20 11.52
C GLN A 178 8.39 13.06 12.04
N LEU A 179 7.51 12.39 11.28
CA LEU A 179 6.14 12.12 11.71
C LEU A 179 6.11 11.26 12.99
N LYS A 180 7.00 10.27 13.08
CA LYS A 180 7.19 9.45 14.29
C LYS A 180 7.68 10.26 15.48
N GLU A 181 8.68 11.11 15.29
CA GLU A 181 9.22 12.00 16.33
C GLU A 181 8.16 12.97 16.85
N ASN A 182 7.24 13.41 15.98
CA ASN A 182 6.09 14.24 16.33
C ASN A 182 4.95 13.46 17.02
N GLY A 183 5.11 12.15 17.25
CA GLY A 183 4.20 11.35 18.08
C GLY A 183 3.24 10.42 17.32
N TYR A 184 3.40 10.23 16.01
CA TYR A 184 2.66 9.19 15.29
C TYR A 184 3.30 7.82 15.49
N ASP A 185 2.51 6.80 15.81
CA ASP A 185 3.03 5.46 16.11
C ASP A 185 3.38 4.68 14.83
N ILE A 186 4.67 4.67 14.49
CA ILE A 186 5.24 3.88 13.40
C ILE A 186 6.34 2.97 13.94
N THR A 187 6.21 1.67 13.68
CA THR A 187 7.29 0.70 13.86
C THR A 187 7.97 0.45 12.52
N PHE A 188 9.25 0.81 12.41
CA PHE A 188 10.02 0.53 11.20
C PHE A 188 10.58 -0.90 11.25
N ALA A 189 10.47 -1.60 10.13
CA ALA A 189 11.16 -2.87 9.94
C ALA A 189 12.66 -2.63 9.70
N GLU A 190 13.46 -3.65 9.96
CA GLU A 190 14.90 -3.64 9.66
C GLU A 190 15.20 -4.62 8.53
N SER A 191 15.96 -4.16 7.52
CA SER A 191 16.47 -5.04 6.47
C SER A 191 17.35 -6.13 7.08
N ALA A 192 17.27 -7.35 6.55
CA ALA A 192 18.04 -8.50 7.02
C ALA A 192 19.55 -8.43 6.68
N ARG A 193 20.02 -7.32 6.13
CA ARG A 193 21.42 -7.10 5.74
C ARG A 193 22.22 -6.37 6.83
N ALA A 194 23.55 -6.48 6.74
CA ALA A 194 24.48 -5.90 7.71
C ALA A 194 24.40 -4.37 7.85
N ASP A 195 23.93 -3.66 6.82
CA ASP A 195 23.70 -2.21 6.82
C ASP A 195 22.35 -1.79 7.42
N GLY A 196 21.42 -2.73 7.62
CA GLY A 196 20.14 -2.51 8.30
C GLY A 196 19.26 -1.41 7.69
N GLY A 197 18.39 -0.84 8.53
CA GLY A 197 17.53 0.29 8.18
C GLY A 197 16.19 -0.10 7.57
N CYS A 198 15.31 0.89 7.43
CA CYS A 198 13.94 0.70 6.94
C CYS A 198 13.79 0.84 5.43
N VAL A 199 14.89 1.16 4.71
CA VAL A 199 14.92 1.15 3.25
C VAL A 199 15.28 -0.26 2.76
N MET A 200 14.38 -0.84 1.99
CA MET A 200 14.29 -2.26 1.68
C MET A 200 14.70 -2.55 0.24
N ARG A 201 15.35 -3.69 0.02
CA ARG A 201 15.79 -4.15 -1.31
C ARG A 201 14.86 -5.23 -1.85
N GLY A 202 15.08 -5.65 -3.11
CA GLY A 202 14.32 -6.74 -3.71
C GLY A 202 14.32 -8.04 -2.89
N ASN A 203 15.42 -8.36 -2.22
CA ASN A 203 15.48 -9.54 -1.34
C ASN A 203 14.54 -9.44 -0.13
N ASP A 204 14.37 -8.23 0.42
CA ASP A 204 13.47 -7.98 1.55
C ASP A 204 11.99 -8.15 1.13
N VAL A 205 11.66 -7.78 -0.11
CA VAL A 205 10.35 -8.04 -0.72
C VAL A 205 10.09 -9.55 -0.78
N LEU A 206 11.06 -10.34 -1.26
CA LEU A 206 10.90 -11.80 -1.40
C LEU A 206 10.82 -12.51 -0.03
N GLN A 207 11.49 -11.97 0.98
CA GLN A 207 11.52 -12.52 2.34
C GLN A 207 10.31 -12.11 3.20
N GLY A 208 9.61 -11.04 2.82
CA GLY A 208 8.63 -10.40 3.69
C GLY A 208 9.30 -9.86 4.95
N SER A 209 10.36 -9.06 4.78
CA SER A 209 11.07 -8.43 5.90
C SER A 209 10.15 -7.48 6.68
N PRO A 210 9.41 -6.54 6.05
CA PRO A 210 8.34 -5.79 6.70
C PRO A 210 6.98 -6.47 6.55
N ASP A 211 6.03 -6.09 7.41
CA ASP A 211 4.60 -6.35 7.18
C ASP A 211 4.07 -5.50 6.02
N ILE A 212 4.53 -4.24 5.92
CA ILE A 212 4.11 -3.26 4.91
C ILE A 212 5.33 -2.81 4.10
N MET A 213 5.30 -3.05 2.79
CA MET A 213 6.28 -2.55 1.83
C MET A 213 5.74 -1.29 1.13
N VAL A 214 6.28 -0.13 1.49
CA VAL A 214 5.91 1.17 0.92
C VAL A 214 6.63 1.40 -0.41
N CYS A 215 5.90 1.76 -1.45
CA CYS A 215 6.41 2.09 -2.77
C CYS A 215 5.46 3.00 -3.54
N ASP A 216 5.91 3.51 -4.69
CA ASP A 216 5.04 4.20 -5.64
C ASP A 216 4.12 3.21 -6.37
N SER A 217 3.02 3.73 -6.92
CA SER A 217 1.96 2.90 -7.52
C SER A 217 2.43 2.02 -8.68
N LEU A 218 3.38 2.50 -9.49
CA LEU A 218 3.88 1.76 -10.64
C LEU A 218 4.74 0.58 -10.21
N SER A 219 5.69 0.82 -9.30
CA SER A 219 6.53 -0.24 -8.73
C SER A 219 5.68 -1.27 -8.00
N GLY A 220 4.73 -0.82 -7.17
CA GLY A 220 3.84 -1.73 -6.46
C GLY A 220 2.91 -2.53 -7.37
N ASN A 221 2.46 -1.97 -8.50
CA ASN A 221 1.70 -2.71 -9.51
C ASN A 221 2.50 -3.89 -10.10
N ILE A 222 3.79 -3.65 -10.40
CA ILE A 222 4.68 -4.70 -10.90
C ILE A 222 4.93 -5.74 -9.82
N LEU A 223 5.22 -5.30 -8.58
CA LEU A 223 5.50 -6.19 -7.46
C LEU A 223 4.32 -7.12 -7.16
N ILE A 224 3.11 -6.59 -7.04
CA ILE A 224 1.93 -7.41 -6.71
C ILE A 224 1.66 -8.44 -7.83
N LYS A 225 1.79 -8.06 -9.10
CA LYS A 225 1.68 -8.98 -10.25
C LYS A 225 2.71 -10.10 -10.15
N MET A 226 3.98 -9.73 -10.02
CA MET A 226 5.06 -10.69 -9.94
C MET A 226 4.86 -11.66 -8.78
N LEU A 227 4.53 -11.17 -7.58
CA LEU A 227 4.31 -12.01 -6.41
C LEU A 227 3.09 -12.93 -6.56
N SER A 228 2.03 -12.45 -7.18
CA SER A 228 0.79 -13.21 -7.36
C SER A 228 0.84 -14.25 -8.48
N SER A 229 1.76 -14.11 -9.44
CA SER A 229 1.89 -15.02 -10.60
C SER A 229 3.28 -15.65 -10.76
N TYR A 230 4.14 -15.62 -9.73
CA TYR A 230 5.54 -16.06 -9.89
C TYR A 230 5.69 -17.54 -10.26
N THR A 231 4.73 -18.40 -9.86
CA THR A 231 4.72 -19.84 -10.16
C THR A 231 3.97 -20.21 -11.43
N THR A 232 3.26 -19.26 -12.05
CA THR A 232 2.35 -19.51 -13.17
C THR A 232 2.82 -18.92 -14.49
N GLY A 233 3.96 -18.23 -14.48
CA GLY A 233 4.53 -17.61 -15.69
C GLY A 233 3.84 -16.32 -16.11
N GLY A 234 3.00 -15.72 -15.27
CA GLY A 234 2.44 -14.37 -15.48
C GLY A 234 1.04 -14.29 -16.10
N SER A 235 0.52 -15.38 -16.68
CA SER A 235 -0.81 -15.38 -17.33
C SER A 235 -1.98 -15.70 -16.40
N PHE A 236 -1.70 -16.16 -15.18
CA PHE A 236 -2.72 -16.53 -14.20
C PHE A 236 -2.23 -16.19 -12.80
N GLU A 237 -2.87 -15.27 -12.09
CA GLU A 237 -2.47 -14.98 -10.72
C GLU A 237 -3.14 -15.98 -9.75
N ALA A 238 -2.32 -16.82 -9.12
CA ALA A 238 -2.80 -17.94 -8.29
C ALA A 238 -2.64 -17.71 -6.79
N SER A 239 -1.94 -16.66 -6.37
CA SER A 239 -1.53 -16.47 -4.97
C SER A 239 -1.75 -15.05 -4.46
N GLY A 240 -2.09 -14.92 -3.18
CA GLY A 240 -2.33 -13.65 -2.51
C GLY A 240 -3.80 -13.24 -2.47
N TYR A 241 -4.01 -11.94 -2.26
CA TYR A 241 -5.30 -11.35 -1.90
C TYR A 241 -5.68 -10.19 -2.82
N GLY A 242 -5.05 -10.12 -3.99
CA GLY A 242 -5.25 -9.04 -4.96
C GLY A 242 -4.56 -7.73 -4.58
N TYR A 243 -5.00 -6.68 -5.26
CA TYR A 243 -4.37 -5.37 -5.31
C TYR A 243 -4.89 -4.47 -4.19
N GLY A 244 -5.84 -4.97 -3.40
CA GLY A 244 -6.24 -4.38 -2.14
C GLY A 244 -7.47 -3.51 -2.20
N PRO A 245 -7.91 -3.01 -1.03
CA PRO A 245 -8.92 -1.97 -0.96
C PRO A 245 -8.34 -0.65 -1.44
N GLY A 246 -9.16 0.21 -2.04
CA GLY A 246 -8.87 1.65 -2.12
C GLY A 246 -8.97 2.30 -0.75
N ILE A 247 -7.95 3.06 -0.35
CA ILE A 247 -7.88 3.79 0.92
C ILE A 247 -7.50 5.25 0.64
N GLY A 248 -8.14 6.18 1.34
CA GLY A 248 -7.82 7.61 1.31
C GLY A 248 -8.53 8.37 2.44
N GLU A 249 -8.05 9.57 2.75
CA GLU A 249 -8.62 10.40 3.82
C GLU A 249 -10.06 10.81 3.45
N GLY A 250 -11.03 10.43 4.30
CA GLY A 250 -12.45 10.70 4.07
C GLY A 250 -13.13 9.81 3.02
N TYR A 251 -12.44 8.78 2.50
CA TYR A 251 -13.03 7.81 1.57
C TYR A 251 -13.77 6.70 2.33
N ASP A 252 -15.01 6.40 1.92
CA ASP A 252 -15.95 5.55 2.67
C ASP A 252 -16.52 4.38 1.86
N GLN A 253 -15.92 4.05 0.71
CA GLN A 253 -16.33 2.90 -0.12
C GLN A 253 -15.25 1.81 -0.13
N LEU A 254 -15.62 0.58 0.25
CA LEU A 254 -14.68 -0.55 0.28
C LEU A 254 -14.70 -1.26 -1.07
N VAL A 255 -13.81 -0.84 -1.98
CA VAL A 255 -13.65 -1.48 -3.29
C VAL A 255 -12.26 -2.10 -3.38
N MET A 256 -12.23 -3.41 -3.63
CA MET A 256 -11.03 -4.21 -3.84
C MET A 256 -10.76 -4.37 -5.33
N ILE A 257 -9.49 -4.24 -5.72
CA ILE A 257 -9.05 -4.49 -7.09
C ILE A 257 -8.40 -5.87 -7.23
N VAL A 258 -8.76 -6.56 -8.30
CA VAL A 258 -8.06 -7.75 -8.82
C VAL A 258 -7.68 -7.50 -10.29
N SER A 259 -6.78 -8.30 -10.83
CA SER A 259 -6.46 -8.28 -12.25
C SER A 259 -7.50 -9.04 -13.06
N ARG A 260 -7.66 -8.72 -14.35
CA ARG A 260 -8.41 -9.60 -15.27
C ARG A 260 -7.77 -10.99 -15.41
N ALA A 261 -6.46 -11.08 -15.16
CA ALA A 261 -5.70 -12.33 -15.13
C ALA A 261 -5.78 -13.05 -13.77
N SER A 262 -6.54 -12.53 -12.80
CA SER A 262 -6.65 -13.15 -11.49
C SER A 262 -7.43 -14.46 -11.53
N GLY A 263 -6.80 -15.51 -11.00
CA GLY A 263 -7.40 -16.81 -10.84
C GLY A 263 -8.37 -16.89 -9.66
N ALA A 264 -9.22 -17.90 -9.67
CA ALA A 264 -10.19 -18.16 -8.61
C ALA A 264 -9.56 -18.14 -7.20
N PRO A 265 -8.37 -18.73 -6.94
CA PRO A 265 -7.76 -18.69 -5.62
C PRO A 265 -7.42 -17.28 -5.13
N LEU A 266 -6.92 -16.41 -6.02
CA LEU A 266 -6.59 -15.02 -5.67
C LEU A 266 -7.86 -14.20 -5.46
N ILE A 267 -8.87 -14.36 -6.32
CA ILE A 267 -10.16 -13.68 -6.15
C ILE A 267 -10.81 -14.07 -4.82
N ALA A 268 -10.78 -15.36 -4.45
CA ALA A 268 -11.26 -15.82 -3.15
C ALA A 268 -10.47 -15.18 -2.00
N GLY A 269 -9.14 -15.05 -2.16
CA GLY A 269 -8.29 -14.26 -1.27
C GLY A 269 -8.75 -12.80 -1.16
N ALA A 270 -9.03 -12.12 -2.27
CA ALA A 270 -9.50 -10.74 -2.26
C ALA A 270 -10.86 -10.58 -1.55
N ILE A 271 -11.78 -11.53 -1.72
CA ILE A 271 -13.06 -11.55 -0.99
C ILE A 271 -12.82 -11.76 0.52
N ARG A 272 -11.92 -12.68 0.89
CA ARG A 272 -11.53 -12.89 2.29
C ARG A 272 -10.90 -11.64 2.90
N TYR A 273 -10.04 -10.96 2.15
CA TYR A 273 -9.42 -9.71 2.59
C TYR A 273 -10.47 -8.60 2.78
N ALA A 274 -11.42 -8.45 1.86
CA ALA A 274 -12.56 -7.54 2.03
C ALA A 274 -13.34 -7.85 3.32
N ALA A 275 -13.67 -9.12 3.55
CA ALA A 275 -14.39 -9.56 4.73
C ALA A 275 -13.61 -9.28 6.03
N GLN A 276 -12.29 -9.43 6.04
CA GLN A 276 -11.43 -9.05 7.17
C GLN A 276 -11.48 -7.54 7.44
N LEU A 277 -11.42 -6.71 6.40
CA LEU A 277 -11.49 -5.25 6.50
C LEU A 277 -12.84 -4.77 7.04
N VAL A 278 -13.94 -5.40 6.61
CA VAL A 278 -15.29 -5.12 7.13
C VAL A 278 -15.37 -5.44 8.62
N ARG A 279 -14.93 -6.65 9.02
CA ARG A 279 -14.91 -7.06 10.45
C ARG A 279 -14.01 -6.16 11.30
N GLY A 280 -12.89 -5.74 10.74
CA GLY A 280 -11.94 -4.80 11.33
C GLY A 280 -12.38 -3.34 11.34
N LYS A 281 -13.56 -3.04 10.76
CA LYS A 281 -14.12 -1.69 10.66
C LYS A 281 -13.13 -0.69 10.07
N ILE A 282 -12.61 -1.03 8.89
CA ILE A 282 -11.58 -0.26 8.16
C ILE A 282 -11.79 1.25 8.18
N PHE A 283 -13.01 1.76 8.03
CA PHE A 283 -13.29 3.20 8.02
C PHE A 283 -13.10 3.87 9.39
N GLU A 284 -13.43 3.16 10.49
CA GLU A 284 -13.16 3.66 11.84
C GLU A 284 -11.66 3.68 12.13
N VAL A 285 -10.93 2.65 11.67
CA VAL A 285 -9.47 2.59 11.77
C VAL A 285 -8.83 3.70 10.95
N ALA A 286 -9.25 3.86 9.68
CA ALA A 286 -8.75 4.91 8.79
C ALA A 286 -8.91 6.30 9.41
N LYS A 287 -10.10 6.61 9.93
CA LYS A 287 -10.36 7.89 10.59
C LYS A 287 -9.40 8.13 11.76
N LYS A 288 -9.20 7.14 12.63
CA LYS A 288 -8.29 7.25 13.79
C LYS A 288 -6.83 7.45 13.36
N GLU A 289 -6.36 6.70 12.37
CA GLU A 289 -4.97 6.81 11.90
C GLU A 289 -4.72 8.16 11.19
N PHE A 290 -5.67 8.65 10.38
CA PHE A 290 -5.56 9.99 9.79
C PHE A 290 -5.61 11.10 10.83
N GLU A 291 -6.48 11.00 11.85
CA GLU A 291 -6.49 11.94 12.98
C GLU A 291 -5.15 11.93 13.72
N ALA A 292 -4.60 10.75 14.00
CA ALA A 292 -3.30 10.61 14.65
C ALA A 292 -2.15 11.18 13.81
N ALA A 293 -2.09 10.87 12.51
CA ALA A 293 -1.06 11.39 11.61
C ALA A 293 -1.18 12.91 11.43
N ASN A 294 -2.39 13.44 11.31
CA ASN A 294 -2.63 14.88 11.23
C ASN A 294 -2.22 15.60 12.53
N ASN A 295 -2.51 15.02 13.70
CA ASN A 295 -2.09 15.55 14.99
C ASN A 295 -0.56 15.55 15.16
N ALA A 296 0.15 14.62 14.50
CA ALA A 296 1.60 14.59 14.42
C ALA A 296 2.18 15.51 13.32
N GLY A 297 1.35 16.35 12.69
CA GLY A 297 1.81 17.37 11.73
C GLY A 297 2.00 16.88 10.31
N LEU A 298 1.34 15.79 9.88
CA LEU A 298 1.42 15.27 8.50
C LEU A 298 1.25 16.38 7.45
N LYS A 299 0.22 17.23 7.59
CA LYS A 299 -0.08 18.30 6.62
C LYS A 299 1.06 19.32 6.54
N ASP A 300 1.69 19.63 7.66
CA ASP A 300 2.80 20.58 7.72
C ASP A 300 4.07 19.99 7.09
N ILE A 301 4.36 18.71 7.35
CA ILE A 301 5.47 17.99 6.73
C ILE A 301 5.32 17.97 5.20
N LEU A 302 4.12 17.63 4.71
CA LEU A 302 3.83 17.61 3.27
C LEU A 302 3.94 19.01 2.63
N ALA A 303 3.44 20.04 3.30
CA ALA A 303 3.52 21.42 2.82
C ALA A 303 4.96 21.94 2.78
N ALA A 304 5.75 21.69 3.83
CA ALA A 304 7.16 22.07 3.91
C ALA A 304 7.97 21.41 2.80
N ARG A 305 7.74 20.12 2.56
CA ARG A 305 8.38 19.37 1.47
C ARG A 305 8.06 19.98 0.10
N LYS A 306 6.79 20.22 -0.19
CA LYS A 306 6.37 20.84 -1.46
C LYS A 306 6.97 22.24 -1.67
N ALA A 307 7.24 22.96 -0.59
CA ALA A 307 7.94 24.25 -0.66
C ALA A 307 9.44 24.09 -0.95
N ALA A 308 10.08 23.04 -0.41
CA ALA A 308 11.48 22.71 -0.65
C ALA A 308 11.74 22.21 -2.09
N ASP A 309 10.78 21.52 -2.70
CA ASP A 309 10.85 21.03 -4.09
C ASP A 309 10.74 22.16 -5.15
N LYS A 310 10.45 23.41 -4.74
CA LYS A 310 10.46 24.52 -5.70
C LYS A 310 11.90 24.81 -6.13
N PRO A 311 12.20 24.86 -7.45
CA PRO A 311 13.53 25.21 -7.91
C PRO A 311 13.91 26.57 -7.32
N ALA A 312 14.99 26.60 -6.56
CA ALA A 312 15.63 27.84 -6.15
C ALA A 312 15.89 28.66 -7.43
N ALA A 313 15.42 29.91 -7.43
CA ALA A 313 15.58 30.82 -8.55
C ALA A 313 17.05 30.85 -9.01
N ALA A 314 17.25 30.74 -10.33
CA ALA A 314 18.52 30.88 -11.07
C ALA A 314 19.78 30.45 -10.28
N GLN A 315 20.18 29.18 -10.47
CA GLN A 315 21.44 28.64 -9.95
C GLN A 315 22.59 29.62 -10.24
N GLU A 316 23.23 30.13 -9.17
CA GLU A 316 24.60 30.64 -9.28
C GLU A 316 25.46 29.54 -9.92
N GLU A 317 26.31 29.90 -10.86
CA GLU A 317 27.25 28.99 -11.49
C GLU A 317 28.31 28.59 -10.45
N ILE A 318 28.01 27.56 -9.66
CA ILE A 318 28.91 27.07 -8.61
C ILE A 318 30.04 26.31 -9.30
N THR A 319 31.22 26.90 -9.33
CA THR A 319 32.42 26.27 -9.88
C THR A 319 32.97 25.21 -8.93
N ALA A 320 33.33 24.05 -9.45
CA ALA A 320 33.96 23.00 -8.67
C ALA A 320 35.29 23.51 -8.03
N PRO A 321 35.52 23.26 -6.73
CA PRO A 321 36.80 23.56 -6.07
C PRO A 321 37.94 22.72 -6.68
N PRO A 322 39.22 23.02 -6.36
CA PRO A 322 40.34 22.28 -6.90
C PRO A 322 40.18 20.77 -6.71
N LYS A 323 40.45 20.01 -7.77
CA LYS A 323 40.23 18.56 -7.79
C LYS A 323 41.04 17.87 -6.69
N GLU A 324 40.34 17.13 -5.83
CA GLU A 324 40.93 16.26 -4.82
C GLU A 324 40.73 14.79 -5.20
N VAL A 325 41.58 13.92 -4.67
CA VAL A 325 41.38 12.47 -4.80
C VAL A 325 40.25 12.06 -3.87
N VAL A 326 39.16 11.57 -4.45
CA VAL A 326 38.01 11.06 -3.70
C VAL A 326 38.28 9.61 -3.29
N THR A 327 38.32 9.35 -2.00
CA THR A 327 38.69 8.06 -1.40
C THR A 327 37.59 7.49 -0.49
N SER A 328 36.64 8.34 -0.09
CA SER A 328 35.49 7.99 0.73
C SER A 328 34.20 8.16 -0.03
N GLN A 329 33.18 7.38 0.36
CA GLN A 329 31.84 7.41 -0.20
C GLN A 329 30.82 7.73 0.89
N ILE A 330 29.94 8.70 0.61
CA ILE A 330 28.78 9.04 1.43
C ILE A 330 27.57 8.45 0.73
N ALA A 331 26.95 7.46 1.37
CA ALA A 331 25.73 6.83 0.89
C ALA A 331 24.48 7.48 1.49
N GLY A 332 23.34 7.22 0.88
CA GLY A 332 22.04 7.67 1.42
C GLY A 332 21.50 8.96 0.80
N ILE A 333 22.17 9.50 -0.22
CA ILE A 333 21.65 10.58 -1.05
C ILE A 333 20.73 10.02 -2.15
N GLU A 334 19.79 10.84 -2.60
CA GLU A 334 18.81 10.51 -3.64
C GLU A 334 19.30 10.91 -5.02
N ILE A 335 18.84 10.18 -6.04
CA ILE A 335 19.36 10.36 -7.40
C ILE A 335 19.00 11.75 -7.96
N MET A 336 17.83 12.26 -7.59
CA MET A 336 17.37 13.60 -8.00
C MET A 336 18.13 14.72 -7.28
N ASP A 337 18.59 14.46 -6.05
CA ASP A 337 19.31 15.44 -5.23
C ASP A 337 20.84 15.32 -5.39
N LEU A 338 21.32 14.36 -6.19
CA LEU A 338 22.73 14.01 -6.28
C LEU A 338 23.60 15.19 -6.75
N GLU A 339 23.15 15.88 -7.80
CA GLU A 339 23.87 17.04 -8.33
C GLU A 339 23.82 18.23 -7.36
N ASP A 340 22.68 18.46 -6.71
CA ASP A 340 22.51 19.57 -5.79
C ASP A 340 23.25 19.35 -4.46
N GLY A 341 23.36 18.10 -4.00
CA GLY A 341 24.22 17.70 -2.89
C GLY A 341 25.70 17.90 -3.19
N VAL A 342 26.16 17.54 -4.40
CA VAL A 342 27.53 17.84 -4.86
C VAL A 342 27.78 19.35 -4.89
N LYS A 343 26.84 20.12 -5.45
CA LYS A 343 26.92 21.60 -5.49
C LYS A 343 26.90 22.22 -4.09
N ALA A 344 26.16 21.65 -3.14
CA ALA A 344 26.15 22.12 -1.75
C ALA A 344 27.54 21.97 -1.10
N LEU A 345 28.24 20.87 -1.38
CA LEU A 345 29.62 20.67 -0.93
C LEU A 345 30.60 21.62 -1.62
N TRP A 346 30.43 21.86 -2.93
CA TRP A 346 31.25 22.82 -3.66
C TRP A 346 31.12 24.24 -3.10
N LYS A 347 29.92 24.66 -2.67
CA LYS A 347 29.69 25.97 -2.03
C LYS A 347 30.52 26.20 -0.77
N ILE A 348 30.84 25.14 -0.02
CA ILE A 348 31.69 25.22 1.18
C ILE A 348 33.16 24.88 0.87
N GLY A 349 33.53 24.75 -0.41
CA GLY A 349 34.90 24.52 -0.86
C GLY A 349 35.36 23.06 -0.79
N ILE A 350 34.46 22.10 -0.59
CA ILE A 350 34.79 20.67 -0.58
C ILE A 350 34.64 20.09 -1.99
N TYR A 351 35.70 19.48 -2.52
CA TYR A 351 35.59 18.75 -3.79
C TYR A 351 34.82 17.45 -3.59
N ALA A 352 33.81 17.27 -4.43
CA ALA A 352 32.93 16.12 -4.41
C ALA A 352 32.56 15.69 -5.84
N GLU A 353 32.42 14.39 -6.05
CA GLU A 353 31.97 13.80 -7.31
C GLU A 353 30.70 12.95 -7.08
N SER A 354 29.77 12.96 -8.03
CA SER A 354 28.61 12.07 -8.01
C SER A 354 28.98 10.66 -8.46
N GLY A 355 28.47 9.62 -7.80
CA GLY A 355 28.73 8.24 -8.16
C GLY A 355 27.52 7.32 -7.95
N MET A 356 27.68 6.07 -8.40
CA MET A 356 26.64 5.05 -8.33
C MET A 356 27.17 3.83 -7.56
N GLY A 357 26.74 3.67 -6.31
CA GLY A 357 27.14 2.57 -5.45
C GLY A 357 26.28 1.32 -5.64
N CYS A 358 26.68 0.20 -5.01
CA CYS A 358 25.93 -1.06 -5.06
C CYS A 358 24.53 -1.02 -4.42
N THR A 359 24.19 0.07 -3.73
CA THR A 359 22.99 0.21 -2.89
C THR A 359 22.15 1.43 -3.26
N GLY A 360 22.61 2.24 -4.20
CA GLY A 360 22.00 3.52 -4.54
C GLY A 360 23.04 4.63 -4.75
N PRO A 361 22.58 5.87 -4.97
CA PRO A 361 23.43 7.01 -5.31
C PRO A 361 24.41 7.31 -4.17
N ILE A 362 25.62 7.74 -4.52
CA ILE A 362 26.68 8.07 -3.56
C ILE A 362 27.36 9.39 -3.95
N ILE A 363 27.79 10.15 -2.94
CA ILE A 363 28.73 11.25 -3.13
C ILE A 363 30.13 10.77 -2.75
N LEU A 364 31.11 11.03 -3.61
CA LEU A 364 32.51 10.70 -3.38
C LEU A 364 33.24 11.96 -2.89
N VAL A 365 33.97 11.84 -1.78
CA VAL A 365 34.78 12.93 -1.17
C VAL A 365 36.15 12.40 -0.73
N SER A 366 37.09 13.30 -0.42
CA SER A 366 38.34 12.92 0.23
C SER A 366 38.11 12.54 1.70
N ASP A 367 38.93 11.63 2.24
CA ASP A 367 38.81 11.18 3.64
C ASP A 367 38.90 12.35 4.64
N ALA A 368 39.70 13.36 4.32
CA ALA A 368 39.87 14.56 5.14
C ALA A 368 38.59 15.39 5.27
N ASN A 369 37.69 15.30 4.27
CA ASN A 369 36.47 16.11 4.19
C ASN A 369 35.20 15.33 4.54
N LEU A 370 35.29 14.01 4.77
CA LEU A 370 34.14 13.13 5.02
C LEU A 370 33.21 13.66 6.11
N ALA A 371 33.72 13.92 7.32
CA ALA A 371 32.89 14.34 8.45
C ALA A 371 32.19 15.69 8.20
N LYS A 372 32.88 16.65 7.57
CA LYS A 372 32.30 17.96 7.24
C LYS A 372 31.26 17.85 6.13
N ALA A 373 31.51 17.00 5.14
CA ALA A 373 30.58 16.76 4.05
C ALA A 373 29.30 16.09 4.55
N GLU A 374 29.39 15.11 5.44
CA GLU A 374 28.22 14.50 6.08
C GLU A 374 27.42 15.50 6.90
N GLU A 375 28.09 16.35 7.69
CA GLU A 375 27.41 17.39 8.49
C GLU A 375 26.64 18.38 7.60
N GLU A 376 27.24 18.87 6.52
CA GLU A 376 26.58 19.80 5.60
C GLU A 376 25.43 19.14 4.85
N LEU A 377 25.60 17.91 4.36
CA LEU A 377 24.54 17.18 3.66
C LEU A 377 23.35 16.86 4.60
N LYS A 378 23.60 16.54 5.87
CA LYS A 378 22.55 16.36 6.88
C LYS A 378 21.81 17.66 7.15
N LYS A 379 22.56 18.76 7.34
CA LYS A 379 22.00 20.09 7.58
C LYS A 379 21.17 20.59 6.41
N ALA A 380 21.59 20.31 5.19
CA ALA A 380 20.86 20.61 3.96
C ALA A 380 19.67 19.67 3.71
N GLY A 381 19.53 18.60 4.50
CA GLY A 381 18.43 17.64 4.42
C GLY A 381 18.56 16.61 3.30
N TYR A 382 19.76 16.43 2.73
CA TYR A 382 20.00 15.46 1.65
C TYR A 382 20.25 14.04 2.17
N ILE A 383 20.72 13.88 3.40
CA ILE A 383 20.99 12.58 4.06
C ILE A 383 20.58 12.60 5.54
N ASN A 384 20.45 11.42 6.16
CA ASN A 384 20.13 11.24 7.59
C ASN A 384 21.35 11.33 8.50
#